data_AF-A0A1S3D607-F1
#
_entry.id   AF-A0A1S3D607-F1
#
_cell.length_a   1.000
_cell.length_b   1.000
_cell.length_c   1.000
_cell.angle_alpha   90.00
_cell.angle_beta   90.00
_cell.angle_gamma   90.00
#
_symmetry.space_group_name_H-M   'P 1'
#
loop_
_entity.id
_entity.type
_entity.pdbx_description
1 polymer ?
#
loop_
_entity_poly.entity_id
_entity_poly.type
_entity_poly.pdbx_seq_one_letter_code
_entity_poly.pdbx_strand_id
1 'polypeptide(L)'
;MFLWVGQSVNNQWVESVFGVPSPAHIDPDRPGLPELDNALNRRVHDVIDHVRSTRPRSMRLTVVRQKDKLEVVLRQFLIEDRGHTELQMSYVDFLCHIHKEIRNQLS
;
A
#
# COMPACT_ATOMS: atom_id res chain seq x y z
N MET A 1 -6.88 -0.14 5.06
CA MET A 1 -6.31 -1.02 4.02
C MET A 1 -6.00 -0.16 2.82
N PHE A 2 -4.84 -0.34 2.20
CA PHE A 2 -4.45 0.42 1.01
C PHE A 2 -4.38 -0.48 -0.21
N LEU A 3 -4.82 0.03 -1.35
CA LEU A 3 -4.58 -0.57 -2.67
C LEU A 3 -3.68 0.39 -3.44
N TRP A 4 -2.39 0.06 -3.53
CA TRP A 4 -1.43 0.87 -4.27
C TRP A 4 -1.41 0.46 -5.75
N VAL A 5 -1.49 1.44 -6.64
CA VAL A 5 -1.51 1.25 -8.10
C VAL A 5 -0.32 1.98 -8.72
N GLY A 6 0.58 1.22 -9.33
CA GLY A 6 1.74 1.74 -10.05
C GLY A 6 1.36 2.43 -11.36
N GLN A 7 2.16 3.41 -11.79
CA GLN A 7 1.94 4.13 -13.07
C GLN A 7 2.07 3.23 -14.30
N SER A 8 2.90 2.19 -14.21
CA SER A 8 3.17 1.27 -15.31
C SER A 8 2.35 -0.03 -15.25
N VAL A 9 1.29 -0.07 -14.45
CA VAL A 9 0.39 -1.22 -14.43
C VAL A 9 -0.29 -1.39 -15.80
N ASN A 10 -0.56 -2.63 -16.19
CA ASN A 10 -1.24 -2.92 -17.46
C ASN A 10 -2.65 -2.30 -17.49
N ASN A 11 -2.94 -1.51 -18.54
CA ASN A 11 -4.24 -0.87 -18.73
C ASN A 11 -5.41 -1.87 -18.77
N GLN A 12 -5.21 -3.06 -19.34
CA GLN A 12 -6.24 -4.12 -19.35
C GLN A 12 -6.59 -4.59 -17.94
N TRP A 13 -5.61 -4.63 -17.04
CA TRP A 13 -5.84 -4.95 -15.63
C TRP A 13 -6.60 -3.81 -14.95
N VAL A 14 -6.25 -2.55 -15.24
CA VAL A 14 -6.95 -1.37 -14.69
C VAL A 14 -8.40 -1.33 -15.14
N GLU A 15 -8.67 -1.57 -16.42
CA GLU A 15 -10.03 -1.63 -16.96
C GLU A 15 -10.83 -2.75 -16.29
N SER A 16 -10.22 -3.92 -16.15
CA SER A 16 -10.88 -5.07 -15.51
C SER A 16 -11.16 -4.85 -14.02
N VAL A 17 -10.33 -4.10 -13.30
CA VAL A 17 -10.47 -3.90 -11.83
C VAL A 17 -11.23 -2.63 -11.48
N PHE A 18 -10.98 -1.53 -12.18
CA PHE A 18 -11.50 -0.19 -11.89
C PHE A 18 -12.52 0.32 -12.93
N GLY A 19 -12.67 -0.34 -14.08
CA GLY A 19 -13.61 0.07 -15.12
C GLY A 19 -13.18 1.35 -15.85
N VAL A 20 -11.90 1.72 -15.76
CA VAL A 20 -11.34 2.92 -16.37
C VAL A 20 -10.16 2.57 -17.28
N PRO A 21 -9.88 3.36 -18.33
CA PRO A 21 -8.95 2.95 -19.40
C PRO A 21 -7.47 3.02 -19.00
N SER A 22 -7.12 3.73 -17.93
CA SER A 22 -5.73 3.84 -17.47
C SER A 22 -5.62 4.27 -16.00
N PRO A 23 -4.46 4.09 -15.34
CA PRO A 23 -4.25 4.47 -13.94
C PRO A 23 -4.55 5.95 -13.64
N ALA A 24 -4.36 6.83 -14.62
CA ALA A 24 -4.61 8.26 -14.48
C ALA A 24 -6.10 8.60 -14.27
N HIS A 25 -7.00 7.73 -14.76
CA HIS A 25 -8.45 7.90 -14.64
C HIS A 25 -9.03 7.28 -13.37
N ILE A 26 -8.21 6.60 -12.56
CA ILE A 26 -8.65 6.08 -11.27
C ILE A 26 -8.92 7.26 -10.33
N ASP A 27 -10.13 7.31 -9.79
CA ASP A 27 -10.54 8.27 -8.75
C ASP A 27 -10.12 7.73 -7.37
N PRO A 28 -9.14 8.35 -6.68
CA PRO A 28 -8.67 7.91 -5.37
C PRO A 28 -9.66 8.24 -4.23
N ASP A 29 -10.58 9.19 -4.45
CA ASP A 29 -11.55 9.61 -3.43
C ASP A 29 -12.79 8.70 -3.41
N ARG A 30 -12.95 7.85 -4.43
CA ARG A 30 -14.04 6.88 -4.50
C ARG A 30 -13.93 5.85 -3.37
N PRO A 31 -14.97 5.70 -2.53
CA PRO A 31 -14.96 4.71 -1.46
C PRO A 31 -15.15 3.31 -2.04
N GLY A 32 -14.07 2.54 -2.12
CA GLY A 32 -14.10 1.13 -2.53
C GLY A 32 -13.87 0.90 -4.03
N LEU A 33 -13.89 -0.38 -4.42
CA LEU A 33 -13.77 -0.81 -5.81
C LEU A 33 -15.16 -0.88 -6.46
N PRO A 34 -15.28 -0.59 -7.77
CA PRO A 34 -16.52 -0.82 -8.50
C PRO A 34 -16.81 -2.33 -8.59
N GLU A 35 -18.10 -2.67 -8.65
CA GLU A 35 -18.55 -4.02 -8.98
C GLU A 35 -18.60 -4.15 -10.50
N LEU A 36 -17.76 -5.04 -11.04
CA LEU A 36 -17.68 -5.31 -12.47
C LEU A 36 -17.85 -6.82 -12.70
N ASP A 37 -18.63 -7.19 -13.70
CA ASP A 37 -18.84 -8.60 -14.04
C ASP A 37 -17.65 -9.16 -14.83
N ASN A 38 -16.54 -9.39 -14.13
CA ASN A 38 -15.41 -10.14 -14.66
C ASN A 38 -14.69 -10.92 -13.53
N ALA A 39 -13.94 -11.93 -13.93
CA ALA A 39 -13.27 -12.83 -12.99
C ALA A 39 -12.19 -12.13 -12.14
N LEU A 40 -11.52 -11.12 -12.71
CA LEU A 40 -10.43 -10.42 -12.03
C LEU A 40 -10.96 -9.47 -10.95
N ASN A 41 -12.01 -8.70 -11.23
CA ASN A 41 -12.69 -7.84 -10.27
C ASN A 41 -13.21 -8.67 -9.09
N ARG A 42 -13.92 -9.77 -9.35
CA ARG A 42 -14.38 -10.71 -8.32
C ARG A 42 -13.23 -11.22 -7.45
N ARG A 43 -12.14 -11.68 -8.07
CA ARG A 43 -10.97 -12.16 -7.34
C ARG A 43 -10.31 -11.08 -6.47
N VAL A 44 -10.28 -9.82 -6.93
CA VAL A 44 -9.74 -8.72 -6.13
C VAL A 44 -10.65 -8.41 -4.93
N HIS A 45 -11.97 -8.41 -5.11
CA HIS A 45 -12.93 -8.29 -4.02
C HIS A 45 -12.79 -9.44 -3.02
N ASP A 46 -12.67 -10.68 -3.48
CA ASP A 46 -12.49 -11.86 -2.62
C ASP A 46 -11.26 -11.73 -1.71
N VAL A 47 -10.13 -11.24 -2.25
CA VAL A 47 -8.91 -10.99 -1.45
C VAL A 47 -9.14 -9.89 -0.42
N ILE A 48 -9.81 -8.80 -0.79
CA ILE A 48 -10.11 -7.69 0.11
C ILE A 48 -11.03 -8.15 1.24
N ASP A 49 -12.08 -8.91 0.91
CA ASP A 49 -13.05 -9.40 1.87
C ASP A 49 -12.46 -10.48 2.77
N HIS A 50 -11.59 -11.35 2.25
CA HIS A 50 -10.81 -12.26 3.07
C HIS A 50 -9.97 -11.50 4.11
N VAL A 51 -9.20 -10.48 3.68
CA VAL A 51 -8.39 -9.70 4.60
C VAL A 51 -9.25 -8.91 5.61
N ARG A 52 -10.42 -8.41 5.20
CA ARG A 52 -11.38 -7.79 6.12
C ARG A 52 -11.94 -8.77 7.15
N SER A 53 -12.25 -10.00 6.74
CA SER A 53 -12.82 -11.04 7.62
C SER A 53 -11.87 -11.46 8.75
N THR A 54 -10.55 -11.37 8.52
CA THR A 54 -9.54 -11.69 9.54
C THR A 54 -9.38 -10.61 10.61
N ARG A 55 -10.07 -9.47 10.50
CA ARG A 55 -9.96 -8.34 11.43
C ARG A 55 -11.30 -8.04 12.10
N PRO A 56 -11.30 -7.69 13.40
CA PRO A 56 -12.53 -7.41 14.15
C PRO A 56 -13.19 -6.07 13.77
N ARG A 57 -12.48 -5.20 13.03
CA ARG A 57 -12.99 -3.90 12.57
C ARG A 57 -12.93 -3.85 11.06
N SER A 58 -14.02 -3.39 10.44
CA SER A 58 -14.05 -3.16 8.99
C SER A 58 -13.02 -2.11 8.61
N MET A 59 -12.07 -2.50 7.76
CA MET A 59 -11.04 -1.59 7.25
C MET A 59 -11.56 -0.89 5.99
N ARG A 60 -11.59 0.44 6.04
CA ARG A 60 -11.79 1.26 4.83
C ARG A 60 -10.68 0.96 3.83
N LEU A 61 -11.07 0.75 2.57
CA LEU A 61 -10.16 0.62 1.43
C LEU A 61 -9.83 2.03 0.94
N THR A 62 -8.54 2.35 0.85
CA THR A 62 -8.05 3.61 0.28
C THR A 62 -7.23 3.25 -0.96
N VAL A 63 -7.63 3.75 -2.12
CA VAL A 63 -6.87 3.57 -3.36
C VAL A 63 -5.79 4.65 -3.43
N VAL A 64 -4.55 4.24 -3.69
CA VAL A 64 -3.39 5.13 -3.75
C VAL A 64 -2.71 4.94 -5.08
N ARG A 65 -2.57 6.01 -5.85
CA ARG A 65 -1.83 5.99 -7.13
C ARG A 65 -0.40 6.41 -6.90
N GLN A 66 0.50 5.87 -7.72
CA GLN A 66 1.90 6.28 -7.69
C GLN A 66 2.05 7.76 -8.08
N LYS A 67 2.91 8.47 -7.36
CA LYS A 67 3.14 9.93 -7.34
C LYS A 67 1.94 10.78 -6.89
N ASP A 68 0.92 10.17 -6.28
CA ASP A 68 -0.20 10.90 -5.70
C ASP A 68 0.10 11.34 -4.26
N LYS A 69 -0.63 12.34 -3.74
CA LYS A 69 -0.39 12.89 -2.39
C LYS A 69 -0.55 11.84 -1.29
N LEU A 70 -1.47 10.90 -1.47
CA LEU A 70 -1.71 9.81 -0.53
C LEU A 70 -0.56 8.79 -0.49
N GLU A 71 0.34 8.78 -1.47
CA GLU A 71 1.52 7.91 -1.43
C GLU A 71 2.44 8.27 -0.25
N VAL A 72 2.54 9.56 0.10
CA VAL A 72 3.31 10.00 1.27
C VAL A 72 2.75 9.39 2.55
N VAL A 73 1.42 9.32 2.67
CA VAL A 73 0.77 8.67 3.82
C VAL A 73 1.00 7.17 3.79
N LEU A 74 0.89 6.52 2.61
CA LEU A 74 1.15 5.09 2.45
C LEU A 74 2.58 4.71 2.82
N ARG A 75 3.58 5.54 2.49
CA ARG A 75 4.99 5.32 2.83
C ARG A 75 5.24 5.23 4.34
N GLN A 76 4.42 5.89 5.16
CA GLN A 76 4.52 5.76 6.62
C GLN A 76 4.18 4.34 7.12
N PHE A 77 3.48 3.53 6.32
CA PHE A 77 3.18 2.13 6.63
C PHE A 77 4.25 1.16 6.11
N LEU A 78 5.24 1.64 5.34
CA LEU A 78 6.38 0.86 4.87
C LEU A 78 7.50 0.91 5.92
N ILE A 79 7.27 0.19 7.03
CA ILE A 79 8.05 0.32 8.28
C ILE A 79 9.53 -0.08 8.17
N GLU A 80 9.92 -0.80 7.12
CA GLU A 80 11.31 -1.22 6.90
C GLU A 80 12.12 -0.13 6.19
N ASP A 81 11.45 0.74 5.44
CA ASP A 81 12.08 1.83 4.70
C ASP A 81 12.48 2.97 5.64
N ARG A 82 13.43 3.79 5.16
CA ARG A 82 13.78 5.03 5.86
C ARG A 82 12.58 5.97 5.82
N GLY A 83 12.16 6.43 6.99
CA GLY A 83 11.01 7.32 7.11
C GLY A 83 11.31 8.75 6.66
N HIS A 84 10.31 9.62 6.78
CA HIS A 84 10.40 11.00 6.30
C HIS A 84 11.25 11.91 7.17
N THR A 85 11.46 11.54 8.42
CA THR A 85 12.29 12.29 9.38
C THR A 85 13.63 11.60 9.57
N GLU A 86 14.69 12.36 9.83
CA GLU A 86 16.03 11.82 10.10
C GLU A 86 16.08 10.83 11.28
N LEU A 87 15.14 10.96 12.22
CA LEU A 87 14.96 10.08 13.37
C LEU A 87 14.32 8.72 13.04
N GLN A 88 13.71 8.58 11.86
CA GLN A 88 13.11 7.32 11.39
C GLN A 88 14.16 6.54 10.59
N MET A 89 14.93 5.73 11.32
CA MET A 89 15.93 4.84 10.76
C MET A 89 15.25 3.74 9.93
N SER A 90 15.88 3.35 8.82
CA SER A 90 15.47 2.12 8.13
C SER A 90 15.75 0.91 9.01
N TYR A 91 15.15 -0.24 8.68
CA TYR A 91 15.43 -1.50 9.38
C TYR A 91 16.94 -1.83 9.41
N VAL A 92 17.63 -1.63 8.28
CA VAL A 92 19.08 -1.89 8.16
C VAL A 92 19.90 -0.94 9.03
N ASP A 93 19.56 0.35 9.01
CA ASP A 93 20.24 1.36 9.85
C ASP A 93 20.05 1.06 11.32
N PHE A 94 18.85 0.66 11.72
CA PHE A 94 18.53 0.28 13.10
C PHE A 94 19.35 -0.93 13.57
N LEU A 95 19.47 -1.98 12.75
CA LEU A 95 20.34 -3.11 13.07
C LEU A 95 21.80 -2.71 13.26
N CYS A 96 22.31 -1.82 12.39
CA CYS A 96 23.67 -1.30 12.50
C CYS A 96 23.86 -0.48 13.80
N HIS A 97 22.86 0.33 14.16
CA HIS A 97 22.87 1.11 15.40
C HIS A 97 22.89 0.20 16.63
N ILE A 98 22.01 -0.80 16.69
CA ILE A 98 21.98 -1.78 17.79
C ILE A 98 23.30 -2.55 17.88
N HIS A 99 23.86 -2.98 16.76
CA HIS A 99 25.15 -3.67 16.75
C HIS A 99 26.30 -2.80 17.31
N LYS A 100 26.32 -1.49 17.00
CA LYS A 100 27.30 -0.55 17.55
C LYS A 100 27.11 -0.33 19.05
N GLU A 101 25.86 -0.17 19.51
CA GLU A 101 25.54 -0.04 20.94
C GLU A 101 25.98 -1.26 21.74
N ILE A 102 25.66 -2.47 21.27
CA ILE A 102 26.08 -3.72 21.91
C ILE A 102 27.61 -3.77 22.03
N ARG A 103 28.34 -3.42 20.96
CA ARG A 103 29.81 -3.40 20.97
C ARG A 103 30.39 -2.39 21.96
N ASN A 104 29.77 -1.22 22.09
CA ASN A 104 30.23 -0.18 23.02
C ASN A 104 30.03 -0.56 24.50
N GLN A 105 28.98 -1.33 24.82
CA GLN A 105 28.72 -1.79 26.19
C GLN A 105 29.61 -2.97 26.62
N LEU A 106 30.16 -3.72 25.66
CA LEU A 106 31.02 -4.88 25.89
C LEU A 106 32.53 -4.54 25.84
N SER A 107 32.87 -3.30 25.49
CA SER A 107 34.24 -2.77 25.46
C SER A 107 34.52 -1.91 26.69
#